data_AF-A0A8T7F4Y2-F1
#
_entry.id   AF-A0A8T7F4Y2-F1
#
_cell.length_a   1.000
_cell.length_b   1.000
_cell.length_c   1.000
_cell.angle_alpha   90.00
_cell.angle_beta   90.00
_cell.angle_gamma   90.00
#
_symmetry.space_group_name_H-M   'P 1'
#
loop_
_entity.id
_entity.type
_entity.pdbx_description
1 polymer ?
#
loop_
_entity_poly.entity_id
_entity_poly.type
_entity_poly.pdbx_seq_one_letter_code
_entity_poly.pdbx_strand_id
1 'polypeptide(L)'
;MFFKSNFRSETDKALANICEDLKPILESELAAGNRVLSCELFDNLDNYTHSYVLIQLGRRMILNHEPLPDHLKYVLTADAHYWWSEIGCTIHHHLIIDSFSI
;
A
#
# COMPACT_ATOMS: atom_id res chain seq x y z
N MET A 1 -3.84 9.86 28.30
CA MET A 1 -2.48 9.38 27.98
C MET A 1 -2.26 9.71 26.51
N PHE A 2 -1.48 10.75 26.21
CA PHE A 2 -1.33 11.28 24.86
C PHE A 2 -0.22 10.51 24.13
N PHE A 3 -0.56 9.74 23.10
CA PHE A 3 0.44 9.26 22.16
C PHE A 3 0.84 10.42 21.25
N LYS A 4 2.03 10.97 21.51
CA LYS A 4 2.74 11.83 20.56
C LYS A 4 3.31 10.92 19.47
N SER A 5 2.56 10.66 18.41
CA SER A 5 3.14 10.15 17.18
C SER A 5 3.78 11.32 16.44
N ASN A 6 5.10 11.26 16.28
CA ASN A 6 5.87 12.21 15.49
C ASN A 6 5.39 12.15 14.03
N PHE A 7 4.55 13.11 13.63
CA PHE A 7 4.10 13.31 12.25
C PHE A 7 5.25 13.77 11.34
N ARG A 8 6.13 12.85 10.95
CA ARG A 8 6.42 12.75 9.51
C ARG A 8 5.19 12.09 8.91
N SER A 9 4.59 12.67 7.88
CA SER A 9 3.27 12.27 7.41
C SER A 9 3.25 10.76 7.09
N GLU A 10 2.10 10.08 7.24
CA GLU A 10 1.98 8.66 6.85
C GLU A 10 2.45 8.44 5.40
N THR A 11 2.31 9.46 4.55
CA THR A 11 2.89 9.54 3.21
C THR A 11 4.42 9.45 3.21
N ASP A 12 5.11 10.25 4.03
CA ASP A 12 6.58 10.19 4.13
C ASP A 12 7.04 8.82 4.62
N LYS A 13 6.31 8.23 5.58
CA LYS A 13 6.57 6.89 6.09
C LYS A 13 6.38 5.84 4.99
N ALA A 14 5.31 5.93 4.22
CA ALA A 14 5.04 5.04 3.09
C ALA A 14 6.13 5.11 2.02
N LEU A 15 6.48 6.31 1.56
CA LEU A 15 7.50 6.52 0.53
C LEU A 15 8.91 6.09 0.96
N ALA A 16 9.21 6.17 2.26
CA ALA A 16 10.51 5.78 2.80
C ALA A 16 10.69 4.26 2.95
N ASN A 17 9.60 3.48 3.06
CA ASN A 17 9.66 2.05 3.38
C ASN A 17 9.15 1.14 2.26
N ILE A 18 8.32 1.64 1.34
CA ILE A 18 7.82 0.83 0.22
C ILE A 18 8.96 0.44 -0.73
N CYS A 19 8.80 -0.68 -1.45
CA CYS A 19 9.83 -1.16 -2.36
C CYS A 19 9.84 -0.32 -3.64
N GLU A 20 10.98 -0.27 -4.32
CA GLU A 20 11.17 0.54 -5.53
C GLU A 20 10.25 0.11 -6.69
N ASP A 21 9.72 -1.12 -6.68
CA ASP A 21 8.73 -1.55 -7.68
C ASP A 21 7.35 -0.92 -7.48
N LEU A 22 6.92 -0.75 -6.22
CA LEU A 22 5.60 -0.20 -5.87
C LEU A 22 5.65 1.32 -5.63
N LYS A 23 6.83 1.88 -5.42
CA LYS A 23 7.01 3.32 -5.17
C LYS A 23 6.47 4.20 -6.30
N PRO A 24 6.72 3.92 -7.61
CA PRO A 24 6.15 4.71 -8.70
C PRO A 24 4.61 4.66 -8.73
N ILE A 25 4.02 3.52 -8.36
CA ILE A 25 2.57 3.35 -8.27
C ILE A 25 2.01 4.24 -7.16
N LEU A 26 2.62 4.19 -5.96
CA LEU A 26 2.23 5.06 -4.85
C LEU A 26 2.37 6.54 -5.20
N GLU A 27 3.48 6.95 -5.82
CA GLU A 27 3.70 8.34 -6.24
C GLU A 27 2.65 8.81 -7.25
N SER A 28 2.27 7.94 -8.20
CA SER A 28 1.19 8.21 -9.16
C SER A 28 -0.17 8.39 -8.47
N GLU A 29 -0.51 7.53 -7.50
CA GLU A 29 -1.74 7.66 -6.70
C GLU A 29 -1.79 8.98 -5.92
N LEU A 30 -0.67 9.35 -5.28
CA LEU A 30 -0.55 10.61 -4.55
C LEU A 30 -0.68 11.82 -5.48
N ALA A 31 -0.07 11.76 -6.68
CA ALA A 31 -0.19 12.80 -7.70
C ALA A 31 -1.64 12.93 -8.23
N ALA A 32 -2.40 11.82 -8.26
CA ALA A 32 -3.82 11.81 -8.60
C ALA A 32 -4.73 12.32 -7.46
N GLY A 33 -4.17 12.73 -6.32
CA GLY A 33 -4.90 13.28 -5.18
C GLY A 33 -5.42 12.21 -4.23
N ASN A 34 -4.90 10.99 -4.30
CA ASN A 34 -5.07 10.00 -3.23
C ASN A 34 -4.25 10.41 -2.00
N ARG A 35 -4.50 9.77 -0.87
CA ARG A 35 -3.76 10.02 0.38
C ARG A 35 -3.52 8.72 1.13
N VAL A 36 -2.37 8.62 1.78
CA VAL A 36 -2.10 7.52 2.71
C VAL A 36 -2.90 7.76 3.98
N LEU A 37 -3.78 6.82 4.34
CA LEU A 37 -4.48 6.79 5.62
C LEU A 37 -3.64 6.13 6.71
N SER A 38 -2.94 5.06 6.35
CA SER A 38 -2.03 4.35 7.24
C SER A 38 -0.90 3.68 6.46
N CYS A 39 0.25 3.58 7.11
CA CYS A 39 1.38 2.77 6.68
C CYS A 39 1.78 1.88 7.85
N GLU A 40 1.57 0.58 7.72
CA GLU A 40 1.89 -0.43 8.72
C GLU A 40 3.16 -1.17 8.29
N LEU A 41 4.11 -1.24 9.21
CA LEU A 41 5.39 -1.92 9.02
C LEU A 41 5.38 -3.16 9.91
N PHE A 42 5.62 -4.30 9.31
CA PHE A 42 5.63 -5.58 10.00
C PHE A 42 7.02 -6.20 9.86
N ASP A 43 7.73 -6.27 10.98
CA ASP A 43 9.02 -6.96 11.07
C ASP A 43 8.79 -8.37 11.61
N ASN A 44 9.42 -9.37 11.00
CA ASN A 44 9.44 -10.76 11.50
C ASN A 44 8.05 -11.30 11.86
N LEU A 45 7.04 -11.16 10.99
CA LEU A 45 5.88 -12.04 11.11
C LEU A 45 6.41 -13.47 11.08
N ASP A 46 5.97 -14.35 11.99
CA ASP A 46 6.54 -15.69 12.24
C ASP A 46 6.75 -16.60 11.01
N ASN A 47 6.23 -16.21 9.83
CA ASN A 47 6.37 -16.91 8.55
C ASN A 47 7.06 -16.10 7.42
N TYR A 48 7.51 -14.87 7.65
CA TYR A 48 8.17 -14.03 6.65
C TYR A 48 9.56 -13.60 7.12
N THR A 49 10.58 -14.00 6.36
CA THR A 49 11.99 -13.59 6.57
C THR A 49 12.28 -12.14 6.20
N HIS A 50 11.28 -11.40 5.73
CA HIS A 50 11.41 -10.04 5.20
C HIS A 50 10.39 -9.12 5.86
N SER A 51 10.81 -7.87 6.09
CA SER A 51 9.93 -6.78 6.50
C SER A 51 8.81 -6.61 5.47
N TYR A 52 7.57 -6.52 5.94
CA TYR A 52 6.40 -6.30 5.10
C TYR A 52 5.83 -4.90 5.35
N VAL A 53 5.46 -4.20 4.27
CA VAL A 53 4.83 -2.88 4.32
C VAL A 53 3.42 -2.97 3.76
N LEU A 54 2.44 -2.53 4.55
CA LEU A 54 1.05 -2.37 4.13
C LEU A 54 0.71 -0.89 4.11
N ILE A 55 0.26 -0.40 2.96
CA ILE A 55 -0.18 0.99 2.80
C ILE A 55 -1.65 1.01 2.45
N GLN A 56 -2.42 1.77 3.23
CA GLN A 56 -3.84 1.98 2.97
C GLN A 56 -4.07 3.36 2.36
N LEU A 57 -4.71 3.39 1.20
CA LEU A 57 -5.10 4.60 0.49
C LEU A 57 -6.54 5.00 0.80
N GLY A 58 -6.80 6.30 0.88
CA GLY A 58 -8.11 6.84 1.25
C GLY A 58 -9.13 6.88 0.11
N ARG A 59 -8.74 6.50 -1.10
CA ARG A 59 -9.60 6.39 -2.28
C ARG A 59 -9.19 5.17 -3.08
N ARG A 60 -10.10 4.71 -3.94
CA ARG A 60 -9.85 3.63 -4.90
C ARG A 60 -8.60 3.92 -5.74
N MET A 61 -7.77 2.90 -5.93
CA MET A 61 -6.59 3.01 -6.80
C MET A 61 -6.99 3.28 -8.25
N ILE A 62 -6.30 4.23 -8.86
CA ILE A 62 -6.36 4.57 -10.27
C ILE A 62 -5.13 3.94 -10.92
N LEU A 63 -5.16 2.61 -11.06
CA LEU A 63 -4.09 1.91 -11.74
C LEU A 63 -4.18 2.17 -13.24
N ASN A 64 -3.12 2.75 -13.83
CA ASN A 64 -3.00 2.78 -15.28
C ASN A 64 -2.86 1.34 -15.79
N HIS A 65 -3.56 0.99 -16.89
CA HIS A 65 -3.57 -0.34 -17.49
C HIS A 65 -2.25 -0.73 -18.18
N GLU A 66 -1.13 -0.12 -17.78
CA GLU A 66 0.18 -0.54 -18.27
C GLU A 66 0.48 -1.97 -17.77
N PRO A 67 1.12 -2.81 -18.59
CA PRO A 67 1.51 -4.14 -18.17
C PRO A 67 2.39 -4.07 -16.93
N LEU A 68 1.93 -4.69 -15.85
CA LEU A 68 2.73 -4.86 -14.64
C LEU A 68 3.80 -5.93 -14.87
N PRO A 69 5.02 -5.77 -14.30
CA PRO A 69 5.97 -6.86 -14.19
C PRO A 69 5.37 -8.10 -13.51
N ASP A 70 5.86 -9.30 -13.84
CA ASP A 70 5.31 -10.57 -13.35
C ASP A 70 5.25 -10.70 -11.81
N HIS A 71 6.16 -10.02 -11.10
CA HIS A 71 6.23 -10.00 -9.64
C HIS A 71 5.29 -8.97 -8.99
N LEU A 72 4.62 -8.14 -9.78
CA LEU A 72 3.57 -7.25 -9.31
C LEU A 72 2.19 -7.83 -9.65
N LYS A 73 1.35 -7.99 -8.63
CA LYS A 73 0.03 -8.58 -8.75
C LYS A 73 -1.01 -7.55 -8.36
N TYR A 74 -1.81 -7.11 -9.33
CA TYR A 74 -3.02 -6.34 -9.05
C TYR A 74 -4.21 -7.29 -8.93
N VAL A 75 -4.96 -7.15 -7.84
CA VAL A 75 -6.18 -7.92 -7.59
C VAL A 75 -7.29 -6.94 -7.23
N LEU A 76 -8.42 -7.07 -7.92
CA LEU A 76 -9.67 -6.46 -7.47
C LEU A 76 -10.39 -7.49 -6.60
N THR A 77 -10.38 -7.27 -5.29
CA THR A 77 -11.04 -8.14 -4.34
C THR A 77 -12.54 -7.91 -4.45
N ALA A 78 -13.24 -8.88 -5.03
CA ALA A 78 -14.68 -8.87 -5.23
C ALA A 78 -15.44 -9.52 -4.06
N ASP A 79 -14.83 -9.57 -2.87
CA ASP A 79 -15.50 -10.07 -1.66
C ASP A 79 -16.60 -9.08 -1.25
N ALA A 80 -17.79 -9.59 -0.98
CA ALA A 80 -18.95 -8.77 -0.63
C ALA A 80 -18.79 -7.98 0.68
N HIS A 81 -17.85 -8.38 1.54
CA HIS A 81 -17.53 -7.69 2.79
C HIS A 81 -16.33 -6.74 2.66
N TYR A 82 -15.51 -6.91 1.62
CA TYR A 82 -14.26 -6.17 1.42
C TYR A 82 -14.09 -5.81 -0.07
N TRP A 83 -14.79 -4.76 -0.51
CA TRP A 83 -14.57 -4.20 -1.85
C TRP A 83 -13.34 -3.30 -1.87
N TRP A 84 -12.15 -3.90 -1.91
CA TRP A 84 -10.91 -3.16 -2.15
C TRP A 84 -10.19 -3.62 -3.41
N SER A 85 -9.38 -2.74 -3.95
CA SER A 85 -8.29 -3.11 -4.84
C SER A 85 -7.01 -3.26 -4.02
N GLU A 86 -6.17 -4.21 -4.42
CA GLU A 86 -4.84 -4.40 -3.84
C GLU A 86 -3.79 -4.59 -4.94
N ILE A 87 -2.60 -4.05 -4.72
CA ILE A 87 -1.43 -4.31 -5.55
C ILE A 87 -0.25 -4.70 -4.66
N GLY A 88 0.26 -5.91 -4.91
CA GLY A 88 1.32 -6.51 -4.11
C GLY A 88 2.57 -6.78 -4.93
N CYS A 89 3.73 -6.64 -4.30
CA CYS A 89 5.01 -7.11 -4.83
C CYS A 89 5.34 -8.47 -4.20
N THR A 90 5.43 -9.52 -5.00
CA THR A 90 5.67 -10.88 -4.47
C THR A 90 7.11 -11.13 -4.04
N ILE A 91 8.06 -10.25 -4.41
CA ILE A 91 9.47 -10.34 -4.00
C ILE A 91 9.65 -9.74 -2.61
N HIS A 92 9.17 -8.51 -2.42
CA HIS A 92 9.32 -7.77 -1.16
C HIS A 92 8.14 -8.00 -0.21
N HIS A 93 7.11 -8.69 -0.67
CA HIS A 93 5.83 -8.90 -0.01
C HIS A 93 5.01 -7.64 0.27
N HIS A 94 5.49 -6.43 -0.04
CA HIS A 94 4.77 -5.18 0.23
C HIS A 94 3.43 -5.07 -0.52
N LEU A 95 2.46 -4.36 0.08
CA LEU A 95 1.09 -4.23 -0.41
C LEU A 95 0.60 -2.79 -0.32
N ILE A 96 -0.07 -2.33 -1.37
CA ILE A 96 -0.92 -1.13 -1.36
C ILE A 96 -2.37 -1.59 -1.50
N ILE A 97 -3.24 -1.16 -0.59
CA ILE A 97 -4.68 -1.40 -0.63
C ILE A 97 -5.43 -0.08 -0.67
N ASP A 98 -6.62 -0.06 -1.25
CA ASP A 98 -7.56 1.04 -1.07
C ASP A 98 -8.61 0.74 0.02
N SER A 99 -9.06 1.77 0.74
CA SER A 99 -10.23 1.65 1.61
C SER A 99 -11.50 1.92 0.82
N PHE A 100 -12.45 0.99 0.86
CA PHE A 100 -13.86 1.35 0.77
C PHE A 100 -14.40 1.55 2.18
N SER A 101 -14.74 2.78 2.53
CA SER A 101 -15.80 3.02 3.51
C SER A 101 -17.06 3.28 2.71
N ILE A 102 -18.02 2.35 2.78
CA ILE A 102 -19.38 2.57 2.28
C ILE A 102 -20.07 3.57 3.21
#